data_AF-A0A5C7Q4B6-F1
#
_entry.id   AF-A0A5C7Q4B6-F1
#
_cell.length_a   1.000
_cell.length_b   1.000
_cell.length_c   1.000
_cell.angle_alpha   90.00
_cell.angle_beta   90.00
_cell.angle_gamma   90.00
#
_symmetry.space_group_name_H-M   'P 1'
#
loop_
_entity.id
_entity.type
_entity.pdbx_description
1 polymer ?
#
loop_
_entity_poly.entity_id
_entity_poly.type
_entity_poly.pdbx_seq_one_letter_code
_entity_poly.pdbx_strand_id
1 'polypeptide(L)'
;MARMELTHRVMFVAANGIIPSALQLDHLCRNRSCCNPAHLEAVTPRENTMRGDTIIARNAAVTHCPQGHLYGPDNSFPSDLRRGKQRRCRTCHIAREKLAKRSVSHGVV
;
A
#
# COMPACT_ATOMS: atom_id res chain seq x y z
N MET A 1 -26.25 21.93 20.50
CA MET A 1 -25.60 21.99 19.17
C MET A 1 -25.78 20.64 18.50
N ALA A 2 -26.31 20.59 17.27
CA ALA A 2 -26.46 19.33 16.54
C ALA A 2 -25.11 18.91 15.94
N ARG A 3 -24.76 17.63 16.07
CA ARG A 3 -23.53 17.05 15.52
C ARG A 3 -23.82 16.53 14.10
N MET A 4 -23.07 17.00 13.10
CA MET A 4 -23.13 16.42 11.75
C MET A 4 -22.37 15.10 11.73
N GLU A 5 -23.06 14.01 11.38
CA GLU A 5 -22.52 12.67 11.27
C GLU A 5 -22.71 12.16 9.83
N LEU A 6 -21.78 11.33 9.31
CA LEU A 6 -21.90 10.78 7.96
C LEU A 6 -23.05 9.77 7.89
N THR A 7 -23.91 9.88 6.87
CA THR A 7 -25.12 9.05 6.72
C THR A 7 -24.82 7.55 6.78
N HIS A 8 -23.78 7.08 6.10
CA HIS A 8 -23.41 5.66 6.12
C HIS A 8 -22.98 5.17 7.52
N ARG A 9 -22.41 6.04 8.38
CA ARG A 9 -22.09 5.70 9.77
C ARG A 9 -23.35 5.59 10.61
N VAL A 10 -24.29 6.51 10.44
CA VAL A 10 -25.60 6.47 11.13
C VAL A 10 -26.35 5.19 10.76
N MET A 11 -26.42 4.88 9.46
CA MET A 11 -27.09 3.67 8.96
C MET A 11 -26.43 2.39 9.49
N PHE A 12 -25.09 2.32 9.48
CA PHE A 12 -24.38 1.19 10.07
C PHE A 12 -24.69 1.05 11.57
N VAL A 13 -24.67 2.16 12.32
CA VAL A 13 -24.92 2.10 13.76
C VAL A 13 -26.34 1.67 14.08
N ALA A 14 -27.32 2.14 13.33
CA ALA A 14 -28.71 1.74 13.49
C ALA A 14 -28.93 0.24 13.24
N ALA A 15 -28.18 -0.38 12.33
CA ALA A 15 -28.32 -1.79 11.99
C ALA A 15 -27.42 -2.74 12.80
N ASN A 16 -26.23 -2.29 13.18
CA ASN A 16 -25.16 -3.14 13.74
C ASN A 16 -24.71 -2.71 15.15
N GLY A 17 -25.19 -1.58 15.67
CA GLY A 17 -24.75 -1.02 16.94
C GLY A 17 -23.48 -0.18 16.81
N ILE A 18 -22.61 -0.18 17.81
CA ILE A 18 -21.48 0.76 17.83
C ILE A 18 -20.41 0.44 16.77
N ILE A 19 -19.75 1.48 16.24
CA ILE A 19 -18.51 1.32 15.46
C ILE A 19 -17.35 1.36 16.48
N PRO A 20 -16.56 0.29 16.65
CA PRO A 20 -15.43 0.29 17.56
C PRO A 20 -14.42 1.40 17.21
N SER A 21 -13.87 2.08 18.23
CA SER A 21 -13.04 3.29 18.05
C SER A 21 -11.78 3.08 17.21
N ALA A 22 -11.26 1.84 17.16
CA ALA A 22 -10.09 1.48 16.38
C ALA A 22 -10.40 1.06 14.92
N LEU A 23 -11.68 1.06 14.52
CA LEU A 23 -12.11 0.58 13.21
C LEU A 23 -12.68 1.70 12.33
N GLN A 24 -12.59 1.48 11.02
CA GLN A 24 -13.12 2.33 9.96
C GLN A 24 -14.16 1.54 9.17
N LEU A 25 -15.19 2.22 8.64
CA LEU A 25 -16.12 1.58 7.73
C LEU A 25 -15.52 1.52 6.33
N ASP A 26 -15.35 0.31 5.81
CA ASP A 26 -14.96 0.02 4.42
C ASP A 26 -16.21 -0.25 3.58
N HIS A 27 -16.30 0.42 2.44
CA HIS A 27 -17.34 0.17 1.45
C HIS A 27 -16.96 -1.02 0.57
N LEU A 28 -17.53 -2.18 0.87
CA LEU A 28 -17.33 -3.41 0.09
C LEU A 28 -17.74 -3.22 -1.38
N CYS A 29 -18.76 -2.39 -1.61
CA CYS A 29 -19.28 -2.05 -2.94
C CYS A 29 -18.46 -0.99 -3.70
N ARG A 30 -17.43 -0.39 -3.08
CA ARG A 30 -16.62 0.72 -3.63
C ARG A 30 -17.39 1.98 -4.07
N ASN A 31 -18.69 2.05 -3.77
CA ASN A 31 -19.50 3.24 -3.97
C ASN A 31 -19.55 4.09 -2.69
N ARG A 32 -18.84 5.22 -2.69
CA ARG A 32 -18.74 6.14 -1.53
C ARG A 32 -20.09 6.74 -1.08
N SER A 33 -21.06 6.83 -1.99
CA SER A 33 -22.41 7.34 -1.69
C SER A 33 -23.32 6.27 -1.08
N CYS A 34 -22.93 4.99 -1.11
CA CYS A 34 -23.74 3.89 -0.58
C CYS A 34 -23.86 4.01 0.94
N CYS A 35 -25.08 3.87 1.44
CA CYS A 35 -25.41 3.89 2.86
C CYS A 35 -26.07 2.59 3.34
N ASN A 36 -26.15 1.55 2.49
CA ASN A 36 -26.67 0.23 2.88
C ASN A 36 -25.70 -0.42 3.90
N PRO A 37 -26.15 -0.73 5.14
CA PRO A 37 -25.31 -1.36 6.16
C PRO A 37 -24.70 -2.68 5.71
N ALA A 38 -25.39 -3.46 4.88
CA ALA A 38 -24.89 -4.73 4.35
C ALA A 38 -23.68 -4.58 3.41
N HIS A 39 -23.40 -3.36 2.92
CA HIS A 39 -22.24 -3.06 2.07
C HIS A 39 -21.09 -2.41 2.84
N LEU A 40 -21.20 -2.33 4.17
CA LEU A 40 -20.23 -1.70 5.05
C LEU A 40 -19.62 -2.75 5.99
N GLU A 41 -18.31 -2.69 6.18
CA GLU A 41 -17.61 -3.54 7.14
C GLU A 41 -16.73 -2.67 8.04
N ALA A 42 -16.80 -2.88 9.36
CA ALA A 42 -15.89 -2.23 10.29
C ALA A 42 -14.54 -2.97 10.28
N VAL A 43 -13.53 -2.36 9.66
CA VAL A 43 -12.21 -2.96 9.47
C VAL A 43 -11.11 -2.09 10.06
N THR A 44 -9.90 -2.64 10.21
CA THR A 44 -8.75 -1.84 10.66
C THR A 44 -8.34 -0.83 9.58
N PRO A 45 -7.69 0.30 9.95
CA PRO A 45 -7.17 1.24 8.97
C PRO A 45 -6.21 0.61 7.96
N ARG A 46 -5.44 -0.40 8.38
CA ARG A 46 -4.54 -1.16 7.51
C ARG A 46 -5.34 -1.92 6.46
N GLU A 47 -6.36 -2.65 6.87
CA GLU A 47 -7.20 -3.44 5.96
C GLU A 47 -7.91 -2.53 4.96
N ASN A 48 -8.53 -1.44 5.42
CA ASN A 48 -9.18 -0.44 4.57
C ASN A 48 -8.21 0.12 3.52
N THR A 49 -6.98 0.46 3.94
CA THR A 49 -5.93 0.98 3.05
C THR A 49 -5.49 -0.05 2.01
N MET A 50 -5.35 -1.31 2.41
CA MET A 50 -4.85 -2.40 1.56
C MET A 50 -5.91 -2.88 0.56
N ARG A 51 -7.19 -2.84 0.92
CA ARG A 51 -8.31 -3.19 0.03
C ARG A 51 -8.64 -2.08 -0.97
N GLY A 52 -8.29 -0.83 -0.66
CA GLY A 52 -8.54 0.33 -1.50
C GLY A 52 -7.49 0.54 -2.61
N ASP A 53 -7.81 1.45 -3.54
CA ASP A 53 -6.89 1.86 -4.60
C ASP A 53 -5.91 2.94 -4.12
N THR A 54 -5.00 2.54 -3.22
CA THR A 54 -4.01 3.44 -2.61
C THR A 54 -2.61 3.20 -3.16
N ILE A 55 -1.73 4.20 -3.09
CA ILE A 55 -0.30 4.05 -3.44
C ILE A 55 0.34 2.91 -2.62
N ILE A 56 -0.09 2.75 -1.36
CA ILE A 56 0.40 1.69 -0.47
C ILE A 56 -0.02 0.32 -0.99
N ALA A 57 -1.30 0.12 -1.31
CA ALA A 57 -1.82 -1.13 -1.84
C ALA A 57 -1.17 -1.49 -3.19
N ARG A 58 -1.08 -0.52 -4.12
CA ARG A 58 -0.41 -0.68 -5.42
C ARG A 58 1.04 -1.10 -5.24
N ASN A 59 1.79 -0.40 -4.37
CA ASN A 59 3.19 -0.72 -4.12
C ASN A 59 3.36 -2.08 -3.44
N ALA A 60 2.46 -2.48 -2.55
CA ALA A 60 2.49 -3.79 -1.91
C ALA A 60 2.23 -4.93 -2.92
N ALA A 61 1.37 -4.70 -3.92
CA ALA A 61 1.08 -5.67 -4.98
C ALA A 61 2.23 -5.84 -5.99
N VAL A 62 3.15 -4.86 -6.10
CA VAL A 62 4.31 -4.96 -7.00
C VAL A 62 5.27 -6.05 -6.49
N THR A 63 5.41 -7.13 -7.26
CA THR A 63 6.27 -8.28 -6.97
C THR A 63 7.62 -8.22 -7.67
N HIS A 64 7.73 -7.48 -8.77
CA HIS A 64 8.94 -7.39 -9.59
C HIS A 64 9.42 -5.94 -9.72
N CYS A 65 10.73 -5.76 -9.87
CA CYS A 65 11.29 -4.47 -10.24
C CYS A 65 10.99 -4.14 -11.72
N PRO A 66 11.18 -2.88 -12.17
CA PRO A 66 10.94 -2.49 -13.56
C PRO A 66 11.76 -3.25 -14.62
N GLN A 67 12.77 -4.02 -14.20
CA GLN A 67 13.59 -4.89 -15.07
C GLN A 67 13.17 -6.36 -14.99
N GLY A 68 12.06 -6.67 -14.32
CA GLY A 68 11.52 -8.03 -14.21
C GLY A 68 12.16 -8.89 -13.13
N HIS A 69 13.04 -8.36 -12.27
CA HIS A 69 13.60 -9.15 -11.17
C HIS A 69 12.64 -9.21 -9.98
N LEU A 70 12.41 -10.41 -9.44
CA LEU A 70 11.53 -10.64 -8.29
C LEU A 70 12.07 -9.92 -7.03
N TYR A 71 11.21 -9.21 -6.32
CA TYR A 71 11.51 -8.73 -4.97
C TYR A 71 11.41 -9.89 -3.98
N GLY A 72 12.44 -10.04 -3.15
CA GLY A 72 12.48 -11.02 -2.07
C GLY A 72 13.64 -10.72 -1.11
N PRO A 73 13.87 -11.55 -0.08
CA PRO A 73 14.98 -11.39 0.86
C PRO A 73 16.34 -11.27 0.15
N ASP A 74 16.54 -12.04 -0.92
CA ASP A 74 17.81 -12.10 -1.65
C ASP A 74 18.01 -10.93 -2.62
N ASN A 75 16.93 -10.32 -3.12
CA ASN A 75 16.98 -9.31 -4.16
C ASN A 75 16.45 -7.93 -3.72
N SER A 76 16.16 -7.78 -2.43
CA SER A 76 15.79 -6.52 -1.79
C SER A 76 16.83 -6.15 -0.75
N PHE A 77 17.03 -4.86 -0.50
CA PHE A 77 17.87 -4.41 0.61
C PHE A 77 17.05 -4.38 1.90
N PRO A 78 17.54 -4.96 3.03
CA PRO A 78 16.81 -4.93 4.30
C PRO A 78 16.48 -3.50 4.78
N SER A 79 17.35 -2.54 4.45
CA SER A 79 17.16 -1.13 4.77
C SER A 79 16.01 -0.47 4.02
N ASP A 80 15.60 -1.03 2.88
CA ASP A 80 14.51 -0.53 2.03
C ASP A 80 13.15 -1.16 2.38
N LEU A 81 13.13 -2.19 3.22
CA LEU A 81 11.90 -2.78 3.77
C LEU A 81 11.31 -1.94 4.92
N ARG A 82 12.03 -0.89 5.35
CA ARG A 82 11.55 0.07 6.35
C ARG A 82 10.52 1.02 5.76
N ARG A 83 9.59 1.48 6.61
CA ARG A 83 8.49 2.39 6.24
C ARG A 83 9.03 3.64 5.52
N GLY A 84 8.38 4.00 4.41
CA GLY A 84 8.66 5.23 3.66
C GLY A 84 9.85 5.15 2.69
N LYS A 85 10.54 4.00 2.57
CA LYS A 85 11.61 3.82 1.59
C LYS A 85 11.13 3.06 0.36
N GLN A 86 11.69 3.44 -0.79
CA GLN A 86 11.49 2.71 -2.03
C GLN A 86 12.34 1.44 -2.03
N ARG A 87 11.76 0.32 -2.47
CA ARG A 87 12.47 -0.95 -2.65
C ARG A 87 13.45 -0.82 -3.81
N ARG A 88 14.75 -0.97 -3.55
CA ARG A 88 15.75 -1.12 -4.62
C ARG A 88 15.99 -2.59 -4.91
N CYS A 89 16.16 -2.91 -6.19
CA CYS A 89 16.54 -4.23 -6.66
C CYS A 89 18.06 -4.42 -6.58
N ARG A 90 18.49 -5.43 -5.84
CA ARG A 90 19.91 -5.75 -5.64
C ARG A 90 20.59 -6.15 -6.94
N THR A 91 19.95 -6.96 -7.78
CA THR A 91 20.49 -7.35 -9.10
C THR A 91 20.73 -6.14 -10.00
N CYS A 92 19.76 -5.23 -10.10
CA CYS A 92 19.91 -3.99 -10.87
C CYS A 92 21.05 -3.11 -10.33
N HIS A 93 21.20 -3.06 -9.01
CA HIS A 93 22.27 -2.31 -8.37
C HIS A 93 23.65 -2.87 -8.75
N ILE A 94 23.86 -4.18 -8.60
CA ILE A 94 25.11 -4.86 -8.96
C ILE A 94 25.44 -4.66 -10.45
N ALA A 95 24.45 -4.79 -11.33
CA ALA A 95 24.64 -4.58 -12.77
C ALA A 95 25.15 -3.17 -13.07
N ARG A 96 24.56 -2.15 -12.45
CA ARG A 96 24.98 -0.75 -12.61
C ARG A 96 26.40 -0.51 -12.10
N GLU A 97 26.76 -1.09 -10.95
CA GLU A 97 28.13 -0.97 -10.41
C GLU A 97 29.18 -1.61 -11.33
N LYS A 98 28.88 -2.78 -11.91
CA LYS A 98 29.77 -3.44 -12.88
C LYS A 98 30.01 -2.59 -14.11
N LEU A 99 28.96 -1.94 -14.64
CA LEU A 99 29.06 -1.05 -15.79
C LEU A 99 29.93 0.18 -15.46
N ALA A 100 29.72 0.80 -14.30
CA ALA A 100 30.51 1.96 -13.87
C ALA A 100 32.01 1.64 -13.70
N LYS A 101 32.36 0.47 -13.15
CA LYS A 101 33.76 0.05 -13.03
C LYS A 101 34.43 -0.17 -14.39
N ARG A 102 33.69 -0.72 -15.36
CA ARG A 102 34.17 -0.92 -16.74
C ARG A 102 34.45 0.41 -17.45
N SER A 103 33.58 1.41 -17.30
CA SER A 103 33.80 2.72 -17.92
C SER A 103 34.99 3.48 -17.35
N VAL A 104 35.29 3.34 -16.04
CA VAL A 104 36.47 3.96 -15.43
C VAL A 104 37.77 3.30 -15.91
N SER A 105 37.78 1.98 -16.12
CA SER A 105 38.96 1.25 -16.62
C SER A 105 39.31 1.51 -18.09
N HIS A 106 38.43 2.14 -18.86
CA HIS A 106 38.67 2.50 -20.28
C HIS A 106 38.91 4.00 -20.49
N GLY A 107 38.97 4.79 -19.40
CA GLY A 107 39.18 6.25 -19.44
C GLY A 107 40.59 6.70 -19.05
N VAL A 108 41.57 5.80 -19.07
CA VAL A 108 43.00 6.13 -18.92
C VAL A 108 43.67 5.91 -20.27
N VAL A 109 43.65 6.95 -21.10
CA VAL A 109 44.55 7.16 -22.23
C VAL A 109 45.20 8.53 -22.06
#